data_AF-E3S943-F1
#
_entry.id   AF-E3S943-F1
#
_cell.length_a   1.000
_cell.length_b   1.000
_cell.length_c   1.000
_cell.angle_alpha   90.00
_cell.angle_beta   90.00
_cell.angle_gamma   90.00
#
_symmetry.space_group_name_H-M   'P 1'
#
loop_
_entity.id
_entity.type
_entity.pdbx_description
1 polymer ?
#
loop_
_entity_poly.entity_id
_entity_poly.type
_entity_poly.pdbx_seq_one_letter_code
_entity_poly.pdbx_strand_id
1 'polypeptide(L)'
;MTSAHLLPENQSAIVQNADGQLQLLRDAVVPKLSPHTVLVKVAAVALNPYDYKLPLYFPCPGTTGGSDFVGTIVRIGAQAARDRPDLSLGDLISGCIYGWNPETPENGSFAQYVRADAQLVFRVGSYKLEDAATFNAAFATLCLALWHSDGLELVHSPANPLHDASQPIYVFVYGASTATGTMALQLLKFFNMYLLTRFGRLRSGYSTIASCSPRSFDLVRSYGADHIFDYAGPETPSTIRKLTEGTLSLVLDCISDHHSITVCHGAIGRLGGRLAVLEVPPEPRPGEKRRKAIKQFFVTRSSALACP
;
A
#
# COMPACT_ATOMS: atom_id res chain seq x y z
N MET A 1 19.92 -12.68 33.82
CA MET A 1 19.90 -11.19 33.82
C MET A 1 20.61 -10.73 32.55
N THR A 2 19.89 -10.65 31.44
CA THR A 2 20.44 -10.13 30.18
C THR A 2 20.69 -8.64 30.35
N SER A 3 21.94 -8.21 30.13
CA SER A 3 22.33 -6.81 30.08
C SER A 3 21.32 -6.02 29.26
N ALA A 4 20.55 -5.14 29.93
CA ALA A 4 19.70 -4.20 29.25
C ALA A 4 20.65 -3.23 28.54
N HIS A 5 21.02 -3.51 27.29
CA HIS A 5 21.76 -2.57 26.47
C HIS A 5 21.04 -1.22 26.56
N LEU A 6 21.77 -0.24 27.09
CA LEU A 6 21.33 1.14 27.14
C LEU A 6 21.07 1.57 25.68
N LEU A 7 19.88 2.08 25.43
CA LEU A 7 19.57 2.66 24.13
C LEU A 7 20.36 3.96 24.00
N PRO A 8 20.92 4.26 22.82
CA PRO A 8 21.53 5.56 22.59
C PRO A 8 20.45 6.65 22.64
N GLU A 9 20.82 7.85 23.09
CA GLU A 9 19.92 9.02 23.07
C GLU A 9 19.76 9.56 21.64
N ASN A 10 20.81 9.44 20.83
CA ASN A 10 20.89 9.96 19.47
C ASN A 10 21.19 8.85 18.45
N GLN A 11 20.88 9.12 17.20
CA GLN A 11 21.02 8.23 16.06
C GLN A 11 21.29 8.99 14.77
N SER A 12 21.74 8.25 13.75
CA SER A 12 21.73 8.75 12.39
C SER A 12 20.33 8.58 11.76
N ALA A 13 19.86 9.63 11.07
CA ALA A 13 18.57 9.62 10.38
C ALA A 13 18.57 10.55 9.15
N ILE A 14 17.73 10.26 8.16
CA ILE A 14 17.43 11.16 7.05
C ILE A 14 16.27 12.06 7.45
N VAL A 15 16.51 13.37 7.47
CA VAL A 15 15.54 14.39 7.87
C VAL A 15 15.40 15.44 6.79
N GLN A 16 14.30 16.18 6.79
CA GLN A 16 14.16 17.36 5.95
C GLN A 16 14.76 18.59 6.64
N ASN A 17 15.62 19.33 5.96
CA ASN A 17 16.24 20.55 6.49
C ASN A 17 15.32 21.78 6.32
N ALA A 18 15.76 22.94 6.83
CA ALA A 18 15.02 24.19 6.77
C ALA A 18 14.74 24.67 5.33
N ASP A 19 15.60 24.29 4.38
CA ASP A 19 15.45 24.62 2.95
C ASP A 19 14.58 23.59 2.19
N GLY A 20 13.96 22.64 2.89
CA GLY A 20 13.13 21.60 2.31
C GLY A 20 13.90 20.45 1.64
N GLN A 21 15.22 20.39 1.80
CA GLN A 21 16.08 19.34 1.23
C GLN A 21 16.28 18.18 2.21
N LEU A 22 16.53 16.98 1.69
CA LEU A 22 16.85 15.83 2.52
C LEU A 22 18.32 15.86 2.97
N GLN A 23 18.57 15.63 4.25
CA GLN A 23 19.91 15.62 4.83
C GLN A 23 20.09 14.43 5.79
N LEU A 24 21.33 13.94 5.89
CA LEU A 24 21.73 13.00 6.93
C LEU A 24 22.08 13.77 8.20
N LEU A 25 21.27 13.61 9.25
CA LEU A 25 21.56 14.08 10.59
C LEU A 25 22.18 12.93 11.39
N ARG A 26 23.33 13.16 12.06
CA ARG A 26 24.05 12.10 12.80
C ARG A 26 23.71 12.03 14.28
N ASP A 27 23.04 13.06 14.77
CA ASP A 27 22.65 13.33 16.15
C ASP A 27 21.13 13.53 16.28
N ALA A 28 20.35 12.89 15.40
CA ALA A 28 18.89 12.88 15.50
C ALA A 28 18.45 12.16 16.78
N VAL A 29 17.39 12.61 17.42
CA VAL A 29 16.88 11.99 18.65
C VAL A 29 16.30 10.60 18.36
N VAL A 30 16.54 9.63 19.24
CA VAL A 30 15.84 8.34 19.19
C VAL A 30 14.38 8.51 19.64
N PRO A 31 13.38 8.03 18.88
CA PRO A 31 11.98 8.19 19.24
C PRO A 31 11.67 7.53 20.59
N LYS A 32 11.01 8.29 21.47
CA LYS A 32 10.59 7.78 22.79
C LYS A 32 9.54 6.70 22.62
N LEU A 33 9.65 5.60 23.36
CA LEU A 33 8.66 4.53 23.36
C LEU A 33 7.30 5.03 23.89
N SER A 34 6.21 4.71 23.19
CA SER A 34 4.84 4.95 23.63
C SER A 34 4.17 3.63 24.08
N PRO A 35 3.11 3.66 24.93
CA PRO A 35 2.55 2.45 25.54
C PRO A 35 2.10 1.35 24.57
N HIS A 36 1.52 1.70 23.42
CA HIS A 36 1.02 0.76 22.39
C HIS A 36 2.04 0.45 21.29
N THR A 37 3.29 0.90 21.45
CA THR A 37 4.30 0.82 20.39
C THR A 37 5.44 -0.13 20.76
N VAL A 38 6.18 -0.53 19.74
CA VAL A 38 7.50 -1.17 19.86
C VAL A 38 8.56 -0.21 19.35
N LEU A 39 9.76 -0.27 19.95
CA LEU A 39 10.95 0.38 19.40
C LEU A 39 11.79 -0.67 18.71
N VAL A 40 12.17 -0.40 17.47
CA VAL A 40 12.80 -1.37 16.57
C VAL A 40 14.14 -0.81 16.13
N LYS A 41 15.20 -1.63 16.21
CA LYS A 41 16.48 -1.34 15.57
C LYS A 41 16.38 -1.76 14.11
N VAL A 42 16.38 -0.78 13.22
CA VAL A 42 16.19 -0.97 11.77
C VAL A 42 17.38 -1.71 11.17
N ALA A 43 17.10 -2.70 10.34
CA ALA A 43 18.09 -3.49 9.61
C ALA A 43 18.05 -3.21 8.10
N ALA A 44 16.86 -3.06 7.53
CA ALA A 44 16.66 -2.62 6.16
C ALA A 44 15.37 -1.80 6.03
N VAL A 45 15.29 -1.01 4.96
CA VAL A 45 14.13 -0.17 4.61
C VAL A 45 13.79 -0.38 3.14
N ALA A 46 12.54 -0.10 2.76
CA ALA A 46 12.14 -0.01 1.37
C ALA A 46 11.90 1.45 0.98
N LEU A 47 12.14 1.77 -0.29
CA LEU A 47 11.88 3.08 -0.86
C LEU A 47 10.53 3.07 -1.59
N ASN A 48 9.71 4.06 -1.31
CA ASN A 48 8.39 4.27 -1.90
C ASN A 48 8.34 5.63 -2.63
N PRO A 49 7.48 5.81 -3.65
CA PRO A 49 7.28 7.12 -4.27
C PRO A 49 6.89 8.21 -3.26
N TYR A 50 6.13 7.85 -2.24
CA TYR A 50 5.78 8.70 -1.10
C TYR A 50 7.01 9.39 -0.47
N ASP A 51 8.14 8.68 -0.38
CA ASP A 51 9.31 9.14 0.38
C ASP A 51 9.98 10.38 -0.21
N TYR A 52 9.89 10.58 -1.54
CA TYR A 52 10.39 11.79 -2.19
C TYR A 52 9.27 12.79 -2.48
N LYS A 53 8.04 12.32 -2.71
CA LYS A 53 6.90 13.18 -3.07
C LYS A 53 6.43 14.03 -1.91
N LEU A 54 6.27 13.45 -0.71
CA LEU A 54 5.82 14.23 0.44
C LEU A 54 6.74 15.41 0.77
N PRO A 55 8.06 15.23 0.99
CA PRO A 55 8.91 16.36 1.31
C PRO A 55 8.98 17.39 0.17
N LEU A 56 8.77 16.97 -1.09
CA LEU A 56 8.73 17.86 -2.24
C LEU A 56 7.45 18.71 -2.32
N TYR A 57 6.28 18.10 -2.10
CA TYR A 57 4.97 18.77 -2.26
C TYR A 57 4.42 19.37 -0.97
N PHE A 58 4.83 18.83 0.18
CA PHE A 58 4.37 19.22 1.52
C PHE A 58 5.57 19.27 2.48
N PRO A 59 6.50 20.22 2.29
CA PRO A 59 7.71 20.30 3.09
C PRO A 59 7.40 20.51 4.57
N CYS A 60 8.00 19.67 5.41
CA CYS A 60 7.92 19.70 6.86
C CYS A 60 9.34 19.60 7.47
N PRO A 61 10.09 20.72 7.52
CA PRO A 61 11.42 20.76 8.09
C PRO A 61 11.52 20.16 9.50
N GLY A 62 12.60 19.45 9.77
CA GLY A 62 12.86 18.77 11.05
C GLY A 62 12.24 17.38 11.18
N THR A 63 11.39 16.96 10.22
CA THR A 63 10.80 15.62 10.26
C THR A 63 11.73 14.56 9.68
N THR A 64 11.66 13.35 10.24
CA THR A 64 12.41 12.16 9.80
C THR A 64 11.62 11.38 8.76
N GLY A 65 12.31 10.94 7.71
CA GLY A 65 11.70 10.27 6.56
C GLY A 65 11.56 8.77 6.68
N GLY A 66 10.87 8.19 5.69
CA GLY A 66 10.75 6.75 5.50
C GLY A 66 9.53 6.15 6.18
N SER A 67 8.92 5.19 5.49
CA SER A 67 7.76 4.44 5.99
C SER A 67 8.11 2.99 6.33
N ASP A 68 8.58 2.24 5.34
CA ASP A 68 8.80 0.80 5.46
C ASP A 68 10.09 0.46 6.19
N PHE A 69 10.04 -0.56 7.04
CA PHE A 69 11.19 -1.12 7.72
C PHE A 69 11.08 -2.61 7.96
N VAL A 70 12.24 -3.23 8.15
CA VAL A 70 12.43 -4.48 8.88
C VAL A 70 13.49 -4.27 9.95
N GLY A 71 13.32 -4.88 11.11
CA GLY A 71 14.31 -4.77 12.18
C GLY A 71 13.96 -5.56 13.42
N THR A 72 14.80 -5.42 14.44
CA THR A 72 14.68 -6.18 15.69
C THR A 72 14.03 -5.37 16.78
N ILE A 73 13.05 -5.93 17.49
CA ILE A 73 12.44 -5.29 18.65
C ILE A 73 13.47 -5.13 19.78
N VAL A 74 13.71 -3.89 20.20
CA VAL A 74 14.64 -3.55 21.31
C VAL A 74 13.92 -3.06 22.56
N ARG A 75 12.68 -2.56 22.44
CA ARG A 75 11.76 -2.27 23.55
C ARG A 75 10.31 -2.51 23.13
N ILE A 76 9.47 -2.85 24.10
CA ILE A 76 8.03 -3.04 23.93
C ILE A 76 7.30 -2.18 24.97
N GLY A 77 6.33 -1.40 24.54
CA GLY A 77 5.46 -0.62 25.42
C GLY A 77 4.56 -1.51 26.27
N ALA A 78 4.17 -1.04 27.45
CA ALA A 78 3.42 -1.88 28.40
C ALA A 78 2.04 -2.33 27.88
N GLN A 79 1.37 -1.54 27.04
CA GLN A 79 0.12 -1.94 26.38
C GLN A 79 0.40 -2.85 25.19
N ALA A 80 1.40 -2.55 24.37
CA ALA A 80 1.84 -3.42 23.27
C ALA A 80 2.12 -4.86 23.75
N ALA A 81 2.80 -5.01 24.89
CA ALA A 81 3.08 -6.33 25.47
C ALA A 81 1.81 -7.09 25.91
N ARG A 82 0.72 -6.37 26.23
CA ARG A 82 -0.59 -6.97 26.55
C ARG A 82 -1.39 -7.30 25.30
N ASP A 83 -1.45 -6.36 24.35
CA ASP A 83 -2.27 -6.45 23.14
C ASP A 83 -1.67 -7.43 22.12
N ARG A 84 -0.35 -7.61 22.16
CA ARG A 84 0.43 -8.48 21.27
C ARG A 84 1.37 -9.38 22.07
N PRO A 85 0.85 -10.32 22.87
CA PRO A 85 1.67 -11.22 23.68
C PRO A 85 2.52 -12.19 22.83
N ASP A 86 2.27 -12.25 21.52
CA ASP A 86 3.06 -12.99 20.54
C ASP A 86 4.39 -12.29 20.17
N LEU A 87 4.56 -11.01 20.53
CA LEU A 87 5.78 -10.24 20.28
C LEU A 87 6.71 -10.26 21.51
N SER A 88 8.00 -10.47 21.26
CA SER A 88 9.05 -10.52 22.27
C SER A 88 10.26 -9.65 21.91
N LEU A 89 11.01 -9.23 22.93
CA LEU A 89 12.30 -8.57 22.71
C LEU A 89 13.21 -9.51 21.89
N GLY A 90 13.87 -8.96 20.88
CA GLY A 90 14.70 -9.72 19.96
C GLY A 90 13.96 -10.32 18.75
N ASP A 91 12.63 -10.26 18.70
CA ASP A 91 11.90 -10.67 17.50
C ASP A 91 12.29 -9.78 16.30
N LEU A 92 12.44 -10.43 15.15
CA LEU A 92 12.56 -9.76 13.86
C LEU A 92 11.16 -9.47 13.33
N ILE A 93 10.88 -8.20 13.05
CA ILE A 93 9.58 -7.75 12.55
C ILE A 93 9.73 -6.82 11.35
N SER A 94 8.69 -6.75 10.52
CA SER A 94 8.50 -5.76 9.48
C SER A 94 7.27 -4.91 9.77
N GLY A 95 7.25 -3.68 9.27
CA GLY A 95 6.11 -2.80 9.39
C GLY A 95 6.26 -1.56 8.53
N CYS A 96 5.22 -0.73 8.54
CA CYS A 96 5.24 0.61 7.98
C CYS A 96 4.78 1.62 9.03
N ILE A 97 5.35 2.82 8.97
CA ILE A 97 4.92 3.97 9.78
C ILE A 97 4.69 5.20 8.89
N TYR A 98 4.08 6.23 9.44
CA TYR A 98 3.90 7.50 8.74
C TYR A 98 5.10 8.41 9.01
N GLY A 99 6.12 8.35 8.15
CA GLY A 99 7.27 9.26 8.17
C GLY A 99 6.89 10.64 7.63
N TRP A 100 7.77 11.63 7.78
CA TRP A 100 7.47 13.05 7.46
C TRP A 100 6.31 13.64 8.29
N ASN A 101 6.07 13.11 9.49
CA ASN A 101 4.95 13.52 10.35
C ASN A 101 5.34 14.66 11.31
N PRO A 102 4.75 15.87 11.21
CA PRO A 102 5.00 16.96 12.15
C PRO A 102 4.59 16.65 13.59
N GLU A 103 3.65 15.74 13.81
CA GLU A 103 3.21 15.36 15.17
C GLU A 103 4.27 14.51 15.90
N THR A 104 5.13 13.83 15.15
CA THR A 104 6.20 12.97 15.66
C THR A 104 7.46 13.13 14.81
N PRO A 105 8.07 14.33 14.81
CA PRO A 105 9.11 14.70 13.85
C PRO A 105 10.36 13.81 13.96
N GLU A 106 10.61 13.23 15.12
CA GLU A 106 11.74 12.35 15.39
C GLU A 106 11.56 10.91 14.85
N ASN A 107 10.38 10.56 14.35
CA ASN A 107 10.03 9.18 14.00
C ASN A 107 9.89 8.99 12.48
N GLY A 108 10.81 8.21 11.90
CA GLY A 108 10.83 7.83 10.49
C GLY A 108 11.64 6.54 10.31
N SER A 109 11.36 5.73 9.28
CA SER A 109 12.09 4.47 9.08
C SER A 109 13.50 4.66 8.53
N PHE A 110 13.80 5.81 7.91
CA PHE A 110 15.15 6.18 7.46
C PHE A 110 16.03 6.63 8.63
N ALA A 111 16.02 5.86 9.71
CA ALA A 111 16.76 6.07 10.95
C ALA A 111 17.24 4.72 11.49
N GLN A 112 18.18 4.73 12.44
CA GLN A 112 18.68 3.49 13.04
C GLN A 112 17.65 2.82 13.96
N TYR A 113 16.73 3.60 14.53
CA TYR A 113 15.65 3.18 15.40
C TYR A 113 14.34 3.85 15.00
N VAL A 114 13.28 3.05 14.95
CA VAL A 114 11.94 3.50 14.59
C VAL A 114 10.92 3.00 15.62
N ARG A 115 9.96 3.85 15.97
CA ARG A 115 8.81 3.50 16.80
C ARG A 115 7.64 3.14 15.90
N ALA A 116 7.07 1.96 16.11
CA ALA A 116 5.93 1.47 15.33
C ALA A 116 4.79 1.01 16.25
N ASP A 117 3.55 1.17 15.77
CA ASP A 117 2.37 0.61 16.45
C ASP A 117 2.46 -0.92 16.44
N ALA A 118 2.33 -1.55 17.61
CA ALA A 118 2.45 -2.99 17.73
C ALA A 118 1.35 -3.75 16.97
N GLN A 119 0.23 -3.12 16.64
CA GLN A 119 -0.83 -3.75 15.82
C GLN A 119 -0.52 -3.73 14.32
N LEU A 120 0.42 -2.91 13.87
CA LEU A 120 0.76 -2.72 12.45
C LEU A 120 2.11 -3.33 12.06
N VAL A 121 2.58 -4.30 12.84
CA VAL A 121 3.84 -5.03 12.58
C VAL A 121 3.61 -6.53 12.44
N PHE A 122 4.41 -7.14 11.56
CA PHE A 122 4.39 -8.56 11.25
C PHE A 122 5.70 -9.21 11.68
N ARG A 123 5.63 -10.39 12.29
CA ARG A 123 6.83 -11.20 12.58
C ARG A 123 7.41 -11.71 11.27
N VAL A 124 8.72 -11.56 11.10
CA VAL A 124 9.43 -12.03 9.91
C VAL A 124 9.92 -13.45 10.15
N GLY A 125 9.44 -14.38 9.33
CA GLY A 125 9.88 -15.78 9.33
C GLY A 125 11.19 -15.96 8.55
N SER A 126 11.23 -16.95 7.66
CA SER A 126 12.41 -17.31 6.85
C SER A 126 12.65 -16.39 5.63
N TYR A 127 12.16 -15.16 5.65
CA TYR A 127 12.34 -14.21 4.55
C TYR A 127 13.65 -13.44 4.70
N LYS A 128 14.24 -13.02 3.58
CA LYS A 128 15.36 -12.07 3.61
C LYS A 128 14.87 -10.73 4.15
N LEU A 129 15.79 -9.97 4.75
CA LEU A 129 15.47 -8.67 5.34
C LEU A 129 14.95 -7.70 4.28
N GLU A 130 15.62 -7.65 3.14
CA GLU A 130 15.29 -6.78 2.02
C GLU A 130 13.88 -7.10 1.49
N ASP A 131 13.54 -8.38 1.34
CA ASP A 131 12.22 -8.81 0.89
C ASP A 131 11.14 -8.42 1.91
N ALA A 132 11.38 -8.67 3.21
CA ALA A 132 10.43 -8.37 4.28
C ALA A 132 10.15 -6.86 4.46
N ALA A 133 11.12 -6.01 4.13
CA ALA A 133 10.94 -4.56 4.18
C ALA A 133 9.96 -4.04 3.11
N THR A 134 9.80 -4.74 1.97
CA THR A 134 9.05 -4.24 0.80
C THR A 134 7.54 -4.45 0.84
N PHE A 135 7.03 -5.13 1.87
CA PHE A 135 5.64 -5.58 1.92
C PHE A 135 4.65 -4.51 2.44
N ASN A 136 5.04 -3.77 3.47
CA ASN A 136 4.07 -3.24 4.44
C ASN A 136 3.27 -2.04 3.90
N ALA A 137 3.91 -0.99 3.38
CA ALA A 137 3.22 0.20 2.88
C ALA A 137 2.26 -0.16 1.75
N ALA A 138 2.73 -0.90 0.75
CA ALA A 138 1.88 -1.32 -0.37
C ALA A 138 0.73 -2.25 0.09
N PHE A 139 0.94 -3.10 1.09
CA PHE A 139 -0.12 -3.97 1.62
C PHE A 139 -1.18 -3.15 2.34
N ALA A 140 -0.77 -2.20 3.21
CA ALA A 140 -1.68 -1.29 3.88
C ALA A 140 -2.47 -0.43 2.88
N THR A 141 -1.82 0.07 1.82
CA THR A 141 -2.47 0.78 0.71
C THR A 141 -3.54 -0.09 0.06
N LEU A 142 -3.26 -1.36 -0.22
CA LEU A 142 -4.23 -2.28 -0.81
C LEU A 142 -5.36 -2.63 0.15
N CYS A 143 -5.08 -2.74 1.46
CA CYS A 143 -6.12 -2.93 2.46
C CYS A 143 -7.19 -1.82 2.36
N LEU A 144 -6.75 -0.57 2.26
CA LEU A 144 -7.63 0.58 2.07
C LEU A 144 -8.29 0.58 0.69
N ALA A 145 -7.51 0.41 -0.38
CA ALA A 145 -8.01 0.49 -1.75
C ALA A 145 -9.09 -0.56 -2.03
N LEU A 146 -8.86 -1.80 -1.58
CA LEU A 146 -9.69 -2.94 -1.92
C LEU A 146 -10.90 -3.06 -0.95
N TRP A 147 -10.73 -2.89 0.36
CA TRP A 147 -11.79 -3.21 1.33
C TRP A 147 -12.43 -2.02 2.05
N HIS A 148 -11.87 -0.81 1.98
CA HIS A 148 -12.52 0.34 2.60
C HIS A 148 -13.89 0.61 1.95
N SER A 149 -14.87 1.09 2.71
CA SER A 149 -16.24 1.37 2.23
C SER A 149 -16.28 2.41 1.11
N ASP A 150 -15.32 3.33 1.12
CA ASP A 150 -15.16 4.33 0.06
C ASP A 150 -14.30 3.80 -1.11
N GLY A 151 -13.47 2.79 -0.89
CA GLY A 151 -12.64 2.16 -1.92
C GLY A 151 -13.44 1.27 -2.87
N LEU A 152 -12.87 0.12 -3.23
CA LEU A 152 -13.55 -0.86 -4.07
C LEU A 152 -14.64 -1.64 -3.34
N GLU A 153 -14.66 -1.58 -2.00
CA GLU A 153 -15.63 -2.27 -1.16
C GLU A 153 -15.76 -3.74 -1.58
N LEU A 154 -14.62 -4.42 -1.73
CA LEU A 154 -14.59 -5.83 -2.01
C LEU A 154 -15.32 -6.56 -0.88
N VAL A 155 -16.51 -7.06 -1.17
CA VAL A 155 -17.35 -7.75 -0.17
C VAL A 155 -16.78 -9.12 0.22
N HIS A 156 -15.70 -9.55 -0.42
CA HIS A 156 -15.07 -10.85 -0.24
C HIS A 156 -13.71 -10.72 0.43
N SER A 157 -13.50 -11.58 1.42
CA SER A 157 -12.24 -11.70 2.16
C SER A 157 -12.00 -13.18 2.49
N PRO A 158 -10.83 -13.57 3.03
CA PRO A 158 -10.63 -14.93 3.52
C PRO A 158 -11.65 -15.33 4.59
N ALA A 159 -12.19 -14.34 5.32
CA ALA A 159 -13.20 -14.54 6.35
C ALA A 159 -14.63 -14.59 5.78
N ASN A 160 -14.89 -13.91 4.66
CA ASN A 160 -16.19 -13.92 3.97
C ASN A 160 -16.03 -14.37 2.50
N PRO A 161 -15.92 -15.68 2.25
CA PRO A 161 -15.71 -16.23 0.93
C PRO A 161 -16.91 -15.99 -0.02
N LEU A 162 -16.63 -15.90 -1.32
CA LEU A 162 -17.62 -15.83 -2.39
C LEU A 162 -18.48 -17.10 -2.44
N HIS A 163 -19.78 -16.98 -2.17
CA HIS A 163 -20.75 -18.06 -2.36
C HIS A 163 -21.63 -17.71 -3.58
N ASP A 164 -21.52 -18.49 -4.65
CA ASP A 164 -22.39 -18.46 -5.84
C ASP A 164 -22.34 -17.23 -6.78
N ALA A 165 -21.16 -16.79 -7.26
CA ALA A 165 -21.14 -16.05 -8.52
C ALA A 165 -21.05 -17.01 -9.73
N SER A 166 -22.10 -17.07 -10.53
CA SER A 166 -22.12 -17.80 -11.80
C SER A 166 -21.20 -17.19 -12.87
N GLN A 167 -20.60 -16.03 -12.60
CA GLN A 167 -19.75 -15.24 -13.49
C GLN A 167 -18.53 -14.67 -12.74
N PRO A 168 -17.38 -14.49 -13.41
CA PRO A 168 -16.21 -13.85 -12.82
C PRO A 168 -16.49 -12.39 -12.46
N ILE A 169 -15.94 -11.93 -11.33
CA ILE A 169 -15.96 -10.51 -10.98
C ILE A 169 -14.66 -9.89 -11.50
N TYR A 170 -14.75 -9.06 -12.52
CA TYR A 170 -13.56 -8.41 -13.08
C TYR A 170 -13.04 -7.29 -12.18
N VAL A 171 -11.74 -7.28 -11.93
CA VAL A 171 -11.02 -6.17 -11.29
C VAL A 171 -9.91 -5.72 -12.24
N PHE A 172 -9.96 -4.46 -12.65
CA PHE A 172 -8.94 -3.87 -13.50
C PHE A 172 -7.89 -3.17 -12.66
N VAL A 173 -6.64 -3.61 -12.75
CA VAL A 173 -5.47 -3.01 -12.13
C VAL A 173 -4.69 -2.24 -13.20
N TYR A 174 -4.84 -0.93 -13.23
CA TYR A 174 -4.06 -0.05 -14.08
C TYR A 174 -2.67 0.21 -13.46
N GLY A 175 -1.60 0.04 -14.23
CA GLY A 175 -0.24 0.12 -13.69
C GLY A 175 0.15 -1.12 -12.90
N ALA A 176 -0.27 -2.29 -13.38
CA ALA A 176 -0.13 -3.58 -12.69
C ALA A 176 1.33 -4.03 -12.47
N SER A 177 2.31 -3.44 -13.18
CA SER A 177 3.73 -3.75 -12.98
C SER A 177 4.41 -2.88 -11.91
N THR A 178 3.66 -2.01 -11.22
CA THR A 178 4.15 -1.29 -10.03
C THR A 178 4.27 -2.25 -8.84
N ALA A 179 5.01 -1.87 -7.79
CA ALA A 179 5.09 -2.68 -6.55
C ALA A 179 3.68 -2.97 -6.00
N THR A 180 2.85 -1.94 -5.86
CA THR A 180 1.46 -2.09 -5.42
C THR A 180 0.61 -2.89 -6.40
N GLY A 181 0.78 -2.68 -7.71
CA GLY A 181 0.03 -3.41 -8.76
C GLY A 181 0.31 -4.92 -8.75
N THR A 182 1.57 -5.33 -8.66
CA THR A 182 1.95 -6.75 -8.62
C THR A 182 1.44 -7.44 -7.35
N MET A 183 1.44 -6.75 -6.21
CA MET A 183 0.82 -7.28 -5.00
C MET A 183 -0.71 -7.31 -5.08
N ALA A 184 -1.35 -6.34 -5.73
CA ALA A 184 -2.80 -6.35 -5.95
C ALA A 184 -3.24 -7.60 -6.71
N LEU A 185 -2.54 -7.94 -7.80
CA LEU A 185 -2.81 -9.16 -8.58
C LEU A 185 -2.69 -10.42 -7.72
N GLN A 186 -1.64 -10.52 -6.90
CA GLN A 186 -1.44 -11.65 -6.02
C GLN A 186 -2.53 -11.76 -4.96
N LEU A 187 -2.93 -10.66 -4.32
CA LEU A 187 -4.00 -10.68 -3.32
C LEU A 187 -5.32 -11.14 -3.95
N LEU A 188 -5.69 -10.55 -5.09
CA LEU A 188 -6.90 -10.92 -5.83
C LEU A 188 -6.89 -12.42 -6.22
N LYS A 189 -5.74 -12.95 -6.65
CA LYS A 189 -5.58 -14.38 -6.98
C LYS A 189 -5.56 -15.28 -5.75
N PHE A 190 -4.93 -14.85 -4.66
CA PHE A 190 -4.82 -15.60 -3.41
C PHE A 190 -6.21 -15.85 -2.82
N PHE A 191 -7.12 -14.87 -2.85
CA PHE A 191 -8.50 -15.10 -2.41
C PHE A 191 -9.17 -16.21 -3.22
N ASN A 192 -9.00 -16.22 -4.54
CA ASN A 192 -9.54 -17.30 -5.38
C ASN A 192 -8.98 -18.68 -4.98
N MET A 193 -7.68 -18.77 -4.67
CA MET A 193 -7.04 -20.01 -4.26
C MET A 193 -7.47 -20.48 -2.86
N TYR A 194 -7.62 -19.56 -1.90
CA TYR A 194 -8.11 -19.86 -0.56
C TYR A 194 -9.52 -20.49 -0.62
N LEU A 195 -10.39 -19.99 -1.50
CA LEU A 195 -11.72 -20.57 -1.75
C LEU A 195 -11.64 -22.00 -2.28
N LEU A 196 -10.73 -22.22 -3.25
CA LEU A 196 -10.49 -23.52 -3.86
C LEU A 196 -10.05 -24.59 -2.85
N THR A 197 -9.06 -24.26 -2.02
CA THR A 197 -8.47 -25.22 -1.08
C THR A 197 -9.38 -25.53 0.10
N ARG A 198 -10.19 -24.57 0.58
CA ARG A 198 -11.12 -24.79 1.71
C ARG A 198 -12.43 -25.46 1.30
N PHE A 199 -12.95 -25.19 0.11
CA PHE A 199 -14.29 -25.63 -0.29
C PHE A 199 -14.32 -26.59 -1.49
N GLY A 200 -13.15 -26.97 -2.04
CA GLY A 200 -12.99 -28.02 -3.05
C GLY A 200 -13.57 -27.67 -4.44
N ARG A 201 -14.03 -26.44 -4.66
CA ARG A 201 -14.53 -25.93 -5.95
C ARG A 201 -14.26 -24.42 -6.06
N LEU A 202 -13.74 -23.95 -7.19
CA LEU A 202 -13.71 -22.52 -7.50
C LEU A 202 -15.12 -22.12 -7.92
N ARG A 203 -15.95 -21.68 -6.97
CA ARG A 203 -17.34 -21.31 -7.26
C ARG A 203 -17.51 -19.84 -7.61
N SER A 204 -16.50 -18.99 -7.42
CA SER A 204 -16.44 -17.59 -7.88
C SER A 204 -15.19 -16.89 -7.35
N GLY A 205 -14.62 -15.97 -8.12
CA GLY A 205 -13.38 -15.28 -7.78
C GLY A 205 -13.17 -14.02 -8.62
N TYR A 206 -12.11 -13.28 -8.31
CA TYR A 206 -11.71 -12.12 -9.10
C TYR A 206 -11.00 -12.55 -10.37
N SER A 207 -11.47 -12.08 -11.53
CA SER A 207 -10.75 -12.17 -12.78
C SER A 207 -9.98 -10.87 -12.98
N THR A 208 -8.66 -10.98 -13.01
CA THR A 208 -7.78 -9.82 -13.00
C THR A 208 -7.49 -9.34 -14.41
N ILE A 209 -7.71 -8.05 -14.64
CA ILE A 209 -7.29 -7.36 -15.86
C ILE A 209 -6.12 -6.48 -15.47
N ALA A 210 -4.99 -6.58 -16.16
CA ALA A 210 -3.78 -5.80 -15.91
C ALA A 210 -3.48 -4.87 -17.08
N SER A 211 -3.11 -3.63 -16.81
CA SER A 211 -2.40 -2.80 -17.80
C SER A 211 -0.96 -2.54 -17.37
N CYS A 212 -0.03 -2.68 -18.30
CA CYS A 212 1.39 -2.34 -18.11
C CYS A 212 2.08 -2.19 -19.46
N SER A 213 3.35 -1.78 -19.48
CA SER A 213 4.14 -1.79 -20.72
C SER A 213 4.42 -3.25 -21.17
N PRO A 214 4.51 -3.55 -22.49
CA PRO A 214 4.72 -4.91 -23.02
C PRO A 214 5.87 -5.68 -22.39
N ARG A 215 6.98 -5.00 -22.08
CA ARG A 215 8.15 -5.60 -21.40
C ARG A 215 7.86 -6.21 -20.03
N SER A 216 6.74 -5.83 -19.40
CA SER A 216 6.33 -6.30 -18.08
C SER A 216 5.21 -7.35 -18.14
N PHE A 217 4.81 -7.80 -19.33
CA PHE A 217 3.70 -8.76 -19.49
C PHE A 217 3.97 -10.08 -18.77
N ASP A 218 5.19 -10.60 -18.89
CA ASP A 218 5.55 -11.85 -18.22
C ASP A 218 5.58 -11.70 -16.70
N LEU A 219 6.02 -10.54 -16.21
CA LEU A 219 5.99 -10.21 -14.79
C LEU A 219 4.56 -10.23 -14.26
N VAL A 220 3.65 -9.45 -14.84
CA VAL A 220 2.27 -9.36 -14.33
C VAL A 220 1.51 -10.69 -14.49
N ARG A 221 1.83 -11.47 -15.54
CA ARG A 221 1.31 -12.84 -15.71
C ARG A 221 1.74 -13.74 -14.56
N SER A 222 3.03 -13.70 -14.21
CA SER A 222 3.58 -14.49 -13.08
C SER A 222 2.96 -14.11 -11.73
N TYR A 223 2.48 -12.87 -11.59
CA TYR A 223 1.78 -12.39 -10.40
C TYR A 223 0.25 -12.59 -10.42
N GLY A 224 -0.29 -13.24 -11.44
CA GLY A 224 -1.67 -13.71 -11.46
C GLY A 224 -2.62 -12.96 -12.38
N ALA A 225 -2.13 -12.07 -13.27
CA ALA A 225 -2.96 -11.42 -14.28
C ALA A 225 -3.61 -12.45 -15.24
N ASP A 226 -4.94 -12.42 -15.36
CA ASP A 226 -5.70 -13.29 -16.28
C ASP A 226 -5.78 -12.67 -17.69
N HIS A 227 -5.90 -11.35 -17.77
CA HIS A 227 -5.88 -10.58 -19.03
C HIS A 227 -4.87 -9.43 -18.92
N ILE A 228 -4.11 -9.19 -19.97
CA ILE A 228 -3.03 -8.19 -19.97
C ILE A 228 -3.15 -7.30 -21.20
N PHE A 229 -3.10 -5.99 -21.01
CA PHE A 229 -3.19 -4.99 -22.07
C PHE A 229 -2.04 -3.98 -21.97
N ASP A 230 -1.62 -3.47 -23.12
CA ASP A 230 -0.71 -2.32 -23.18
C ASP A 230 -1.50 -1.04 -22.84
N TYR A 231 -1.06 -0.30 -21.83
CA TYR A 231 -1.72 0.96 -21.46
C TYR A 231 -1.58 2.06 -22.53
N ALA A 232 -0.58 1.94 -23.42
CA ALA A 232 -0.39 2.87 -24.54
C ALA A 232 -1.32 2.56 -25.72
N GLY A 233 -2.00 1.41 -25.71
CA GLY A 233 -2.95 1.03 -26.75
C GLY A 233 -4.20 1.93 -26.73
N PRO A 234 -4.54 2.63 -27.83
CA PRO A 234 -5.72 3.50 -27.88
C PRO A 234 -7.03 2.71 -27.72
N GLU A 235 -7.03 1.43 -28.11
CA GLU A 235 -8.17 0.51 -28.01
C GLU A 235 -8.25 -0.24 -26.67
N THR A 236 -7.36 0.03 -25.72
CA THR A 236 -7.36 -0.68 -24.44
C THR A 236 -8.71 -0.52 -23.69
N PRO A 237 -9.29 0.70 -23.56
CA PRO A 237 -10.60 0.85 -22.94
C PRO A 237 -11.73 0.11 -23.66
N SER A 238 -11.77 0.17 -25.00
CA SER A 238 -12.82 -0.48 -25.82
C SER A 238 -12.72 -2.00 -25.74
N THR A 239 -11.50 -2.53 -25.74
CA THR A 239 -11.23 -3.97 -25.61
C THR A 239 -11.60 -4.50 -24.24
N ILE A 240 -11.29 -3.77 -23.16
CA ILE A 240 -11.69 -4.14 -21.79
C ILE A 240 -13.22 -4.11 -21.64
N ARG A 241 -13.89 -3.10 -22.20
CA ARG A 241 -15.37 -3.06 -22.22
C ARG A 241 -15.96 -4.26 -22.94
N LYS A 242 -15.39 -4.66 -24.08
CA LYS A 242 -15.84 -5.84 -24.84
C LYS A 242 -15.63 -7.13 -24.05
N LEU A 243 -14.44 -7.31 -23.46
CA LEU A 243 -14.10 -8.46 -22.61
C LEU A 243 -15.07 -8.62 -21.44
N THR A 244 -15.44 -7.50 -20.82
CA THR A 244 -16.30 -7.49 -19.62
C THR A 244 -17.79 -7.35 -19.96
N GLU A 245 -18.17 -7.41 -21.24
CA GLU A 245 -19.55 -7.19 -21.71
C GLU A 245 -20.16 -5.86 -21.22
N GLY A 246 -19.31 -4.87 -20.98
CA GLY A 246 -19.70 -3.55 -20.47
C GLY A 246 -20.11 -3.56 -19.00
N THR A 247 -19.70 -4.56 -18.22
CA THR A 247 -20.04 -4.74 -16.79
C THR A 247 -18.93 -4.40 -15.80
N LEU A 248 -17.70 -4.09 -16.27
CA LEU A 248 -16.58 -3.72 -15.38
C LEU A 248 -16.98 -2.57 -14.44
N SER A 249 -16.91 -2.80 -13.14
CA SER A 249 -17.29 -1.84 -12.11
C SER A 249 -16.24 -1.64 -11.02
N LEU A 250 -15.12 -2.35 -11.05
CA LEU A 250 -14.06 -2.30 -10.04
C LEU A 250 -12.72 -2.01 -10.70
N VAL A 251 -12.12 -0.85 -10.40
CA VAL A 251 -10.85 -0.43 -10.99
C VAL A 251 -9.91 0.12 -9.92
N LEU A 252 -8.70 -0.42 -9.86
CA LEU A 252 -7.58 0.10 -9.09
C LEU A 252 -6.59 0.80 -10.02
N ASP A 253 -6.34 2.07 -9.80
CA ASP A 253 -5.36 2.85 -10.55
C ASP A 253 -4.11 3.13 -9.70
N CYS A 254 -3.02 2.44 -10.04
CA CYS A 254 -1.73 2.58 -9.37
C CYS A 254 -0.87 3.72 -9.91
N ILE A 255 -1.37 4.55 -10.84
CA ILE A 255 -0.62 5.63 -11.49
C ILE A 255 -1.27 6.99 -11.24
N SER A 256 -2.59 7.11 -11.44
CA SER A 256 -3.42 8.29 -11.11
C SER A 256 -3.04 9.60 -11.81
N ASP A 257 -2.40 9.51 -12.99
CA ASP A 257 -2.23 10.65 -13.90
C ASP A 257 -3.44 10.85 -14.83
N HIS A 258 -3.43 11.89 -15.67
CA HIS A 258 -4.56 12.12 -16.59
C HIS A 258 -4.82 10.97 -17.57
N HIS A 259 -3.77 10.28 -18.03
CA HIS A 259 -3.90 9.21 -19.02
C HIS A 259 -4.55 7.97 -18.40
N SER A 260 -4.04 7.55 -17.25
CA SER A 260 -4.58 6.45 -16.44
C SER A 260 -6.03 6.69 -16.05
N ILE A 261 -6.37 7.88 -15.54
CA ILE A 261 -7.76 8.25 -15.23
C ILE A 261 -8.65 8.15 -16.48
N THR A 262 -8.19 8.64 -17.63
CA THR A 262 -8.94 8.53 -18.89
C THR A 262 -9.19 7.07 -19.29
N VAL A 263 -8.15 6.23 -19.22
CA VAL A 263 -8.26 4.80 -19.55
C VAL A 263 -9.19 4.07 -18.58
N CYS A 264 -9.04 4.31 -17.27
CA CYS A 264 -9.87 3.73 -16.21
C CYS A 264 -11.35 4.11 -16.37
N HIS A 265 -11.66 5.40 -16.55
CA HIS A 265 -13.02 5.88 -16.79
C HIS A 265 -13.62 5.32 -18.08
N GLY A 266 -12.81 5.17 -19.11
CA GLY A 266 -13.19 4.53 -20.36
C GLY A 266 -13.53 3.06 -20.14
N ALA A 267 -12.68 2.30 -19.46
CA ALA A 267 -12.86 0.86 -19.28
C ALA A 267 -14.13 0.50 -18.48
N ILE A 268 -14.55 1.37 -17.53
CA ILE A 268 -15.72 1.12 -16.68
C ILE A 268 -17.02 1.06 -17.49
N GLY A 269 -17.84 0.06 -17.20
CA GLY A 269 -19.16 -0.18 -17.79
C GLY A 269 -20.13 0.99 -17.63
N ARG A 270 -21.16 1.06 -18.48
CA ARG A 270 -22.09 2.22 -18.56
C ARG A 270 -22.80 2.55 -17.23
N LEU A 271 -23.03 1.53 -16.40
CA LEU A 271 -23.71 1.65 -15.10
C LEU A 271 -22.84 2.32 -14.03
N GLY A 272 -21.55 2.54 -14.31
CA GLY A 272 -20.61 3.11 -13.35
C GLY A 272 -19.94 2.05 -12.49
N GLY A 273 -19.35 2.47 -11.39
CA GLY A 273 -18.52 1.61 -10.55
C GLY A 273 -17.70 2.37 -9.53
N ARG A 274 -16.71 1.68 -8.97
CA ARG A 274 -15.75 2.19 -7.99
C ARG A 274 -14.36 2.25 -8.64
N LEU A 275 -13.72 3.40 -8.50
CA LEU A 275 -12.35 3.65 -8.96
C LEU A 275 -11.51 4.05 -7.74
N ALA A 276 -10.64 3.17 -7.28
CA ALA A 276 -9.66 3.49 -6.25
C ALA A 276 -8.38 4.00 -6.92
N VAL A 277 -7.87 5.15 -6.49
CA VAL A 277 -6.66 5.79 -7.01
C VAL A 277 -5.64 5.92 -5.88
N LEU A 278 -4.35 5.73 -6.19
CA LEU A 278 -3.28 5.71 -5.19
C LEU A 278 -2.59 7.07 -5.00
N GLU A 279 -2.88 8.05 -5.83
CA GLU A 279 -2.41 9.42 -5.69
C GLU A 279 -3.56 10.41 -5.87
N VAL A 280 -3.34 11.66 -5.48
CA VAL A 280 -4.29 12.75 -5.72
C VAL A 280 -4.51 12.84 -7.24
N PRO A 281 -5.74 12.60 -7.73
CA PRO A 281 -6.00 12.67 -9.16
C PRO A 281 -5.84 14.12 -9.63
N PRO A 282 -5.26 14.37 -10.81
CA PRO A 282 -5.14 15.72 -11.34
C PRO A 282 -6.53 16.33 -11.55
N GLU A 283 -6.63 17.66 -11.52
CA GLU A 283 -7.88 18.35 -11.87
C GLU A 283 -8.35 17.94 -13.28
N PRO A 284 -9.66 17.81 -13.53
CA PRO A 284 -10.15 17.50 -14.87
C PRO A 284 -9.66 18.52 -15.89
N ARG A 285 -9.27 18.06 -17.09
CA ARG A 285 -8.91 18.98 -18.18
C ARG A 285 -10.15 19.77 -18.62
N PRO A 286 -10.00 20.97 -19.21
CA PRO A 286 -11.11 21.70 -19.78
C PRO A 286 -11.92 20.84 -20.76
N GLY A 287 -13.22 20.69 -20.50
CA GLY A 287 -14.13 19.84 -21.30
C GLY A 287 -14.17 18.36 -20.91
N GLU A 288 -13.29 17.89 -20.02
CA GLU A 288 -13.32 16.53 -19.51
C GLU A 288 -14.49 16.34 -18.54
N LYS A 289 -15.47 15.53 -18.92
CA LYS A 289 -16.63 15.22 -18.07
C LYS A 289 -16.35 13.94 -17.27
N ARG A 290 -16.08 14.10 -15.97
CA ARG A 290 -16.08 12.95 -15.05
C ARG A 290 -17.48 12.36 -14.94
N ARG A 291 -17.56 11.03 -15.05
CA ARG A 291 -18.82 10.29 -14.99
C ARG A 291 -19.30 10.23 -13.54
N LYS A 292 -20.41 10.90 -13.21
CA LYS A 292 -21.00 10.91 -11.86
C LYS A 292 -21.33 9.51 -11.30
N ALA A 293 -21.56 8.54 -12.18
CA ALA A 293 -21.82 7.15 -11.79
C ALA A 293 -20.54 6.39 -11.33
N ILE A 294 -19.35 6.98 -11.50
CA ILE A 294 -18.09 6.41 -11.02
C ILE A 294 -17.75 7.08 -9.68
N LYS A 295 -17.79 6.30 -8.61
CA LYS A 295 -17.34 6.72 -7.28
C LYS A 295 -15.83 6.58 -7.25
N GLN A 296 -15.13 7.72 -7.27
CA GLN A 296 -13.68 7.75 -7.20
C GLN A 296 -13.23 7.97 -5.76
N PHE A 297 -12.30 7.14 -5.30
CA PHE A 297 -11.70 7.20 -3.96
C PHE A 297 -10.19 7.30 -4.06
N PHE A 298 -9.64 8.36 -3.49
CA PHE A 298 -8.21 8.48 -3.30
C PHE A 298 -7.83 7.82 -1.97
N VAL A 299 -6.89 6.89 -2.02
CA VAL A 299 -6.36 6.22 -0.83
C VAL A 299 -5.52 7.22 -0.03
N THR A 300 -6.18 7.87 0.92
CA THR A 300 -5.55 8.79 1.88
C THR A 300 -6.06 8.50 3.28
N ARG A 301 -5.32 8.97 4.29
CA ARG A 301 -5.82 9.03 5.66
C ARG A 301 -7.05 9.94 5.65
N SER A 302 -8.15 9.45 6.22
CA SER A 302 -9.45 10.13 6.35
C SER A 302 -9.35 11.66 6.40
N SER A 303 -10.26 12.33 5.67
CA SER A 303 -10.45 13.78 5.57
C SER A 303 -10.60 14.53 6.91
N ALA A 304 -10.52 13.85 8.05
CA ALA A 304 -10.57 14.42 9.40
C ALA A 304 -9.22 14.97 9.91
N LEU A 305 -8.10 14.77 9.21
CA LEU A 305 -6.76 15.20 9.67
C LEU A 305 -5.96 15.97 8.60
N ALA A 306 -6.63 16.63 7.66
CA ALA A 306 -5.97 17.69 6.91
C ALA A 306 -5.49 18.74 7.94
N CYS A 307 -4.18 18.80 8.17
CA CYS A 307 -3.57 19.88 8.93
C CYS A 307 -4.02 21.21 8.28
N PRO A 308 -4.41 22.22 9.07
CA PRO A 308 -4.90 23.49 8.56
C PRO A 308 -3.87 24.24 7.70
#